data_AF-A0A941JBZ6-F1
#
_entry.id   AF-A0A941JBZ6-F1
#
_cell.length_a   1.000
_cell.length_b   1.000
_cell.length_c   1.000
_cell.angle_alpha   90.00
_cell.angle_beta   90.00
_cell.angle_gamma   90.00
#
_symmetry.space_group_name_H-M   'P 1'
#
loop_
_entity.id
_entity.type
_entity.pdbx_description
1 polymer ?
#
loop_
_entity_poly.entity_id
_entity_poly.type
_entity_poly.pdbx_seq_one_letter_code
_entity_poly.pdbx_strand_id
1 'polypeptide(L)' 'MATENHGFSQLDADFVRVLEDLIDALIANGTLRLTDLPVQAQQKLTQRKQHCARLAEHLDLLDDEDGQVI' A
#
# COMPACT_ATOMS: atom_id res chain seq x y z
N MET A 1 -15.46 -11.80 -24.08
CA MET A 1 -14.01 -11.80 -23.75
C MET A 1 -13.70 -10.68 -22.76
N ALA A 2 -14.24 -10.74 -21.53
CA ALA A 2 -14.05 -9.69 -20.51
C ALA A 2 -13.49 -10.25 -19.18
N THR A 3 -13.09 -11.52 -19.16
CA THR A 3 -12.65 -12.21 -17.93
C THR A 3 -11.14 -12.17 -17.75
N GLU A 4 -10.37 -11.94 -18.82
CA GLU A 4 -8.89 -11.97 -18.78
C GLU A 4 -8.29 -10.70 -18.15
N ASN A 5 -8.92 -9.53 -18.35
CA ASN A 5 -8.41 -8.24 -17.85
C ASN A 5 -8.56 -8.08 -16.32
N HIS A 6 -9.55 -8.74 -15.72
CA HIS A 6 -9.82 -8.66 -14.28
C HIS A 6 -8.79 -9.45 -13.46
N GLY A 7 -8.37 -10.62 -13.95
CA GLY A 7 -7.31 -11.41 -13.31
C GLY A 7 -5.96 -10.71 -13.34
N PHE A 8 -5.62 -10.07 -14.46
CA PHE A 8 -4.37 -9.31 -14.59
C PHE A 8 -4.33 -8.11 -13.63
N SER A 9 -5.42 -7.35 -13.56
CA SER A 9 -5.53 -6.21 -12.64
C SER A 9 -5.42 -6.61 -11.17
N GLN A 10 -5.96 -7.77 -10.79
CA GLN A 10 -5.86 -8.29 -9.43
C GLN A 10 -4.43 -8.76 -9.12
N LEU A 11 -3.81 -9.50 -10.04
CA LEU A 11 -2.40 -9.92 -9.91
C LEU A 11 -1.46 -8.72 -9.80
N ASP A 12 -1.68 -7.67 -10.60
CA ASP A 12 -0.93 -6.41 -10.50
C ASP A 12 -1.14 -5.75 -9.13
N ALA A 13 -2.39 -5.70 -8.64
CA ALA A 13 -2.68 -5.11 -7.34
C ALA A 13 -1.97 -5.84 -6.19
N ASP A 14 -1.99 -7.18 -6.21
CA ASP A 14 -1.28 -8.03 -5.25
C ASP A 14 0.24 -7.87 -5.37
N PHE A 15 0.77 -7.86 -6.60
CA PHE A 15 2.21 -7.71 -6.83
C PHE A 15 2.73 -6.36 -6.32
N VAL A 16 1.99 -5.26 -6.52
CA VAL A 16 2.43 -3.96 -6.01
C VAL A 16 2.37 -3.89 -4.48
N ARG A 17 1.49 -4.65 -3.79
CA ARG A 17 1.52 -4.74 -2.32
C ARG A 17 2.81 -5.41 -1.84
N VAL A 18 3.16 -6.53 -2.45
CA VAL A 18 4.42 -7.24 -2.15
C VAL A 18 5.64 -6.34 -2.43
N LEU A 19 5.61 -5.57 -3.51
CA LEU A 19 6.68 -4.62 -3.84
C LEU A 19 6.81 -3.52 -2.77
N GLU A 20 5.69 -3.01 -2.27
CA GLU A 20 5.67 -2.01 -1.19
C GLU A 20 6.25 -2.58 0.11
N ASP A 21 5.82 -3.77 0.53
CA ASP A 21 6.33 -4.45 1.71
C ASP A 21 7.84 -4.73 1.59
N LEU A 22 8.30 -5.14 0.40
CA LEU A 22 9.73 -5.36 0.14
C LEU A 22 10.53 -4.06 0.24
N ILE A 23 10.03 -2.98 -0.35
CA ILE A 23 10.69 -1.66 -0.28
C ILE A 23 10.76 -1.19 1.17
N ASP A 24 9.69 -1.37 1.95
CA ASP A 24 9.67 -1.00 3.36
C ASP A 24 10.61 -1.85 4.20
N ALA A 25 10.68 -3.16 3.95
CA ALA A 25 11.65 -4.04 4.60
C ALA A 25 13.10 -3.63 4.30
N LEU A 26 13.40 -3.26 3.05
CA LEU A 26 14.74 -2.81 2.64
C LEU A 26 15.11 -1.45 3.23
N ILE A 27 14.14 -0.54 3.34
CA ILE A 27 14.33 0.76 4.02
C ILE A 27 14.54 0.56 5.51
N ALA A 28 13.71 -0.28 6.17
CA ALA A 28 13.83 -0.58 7.59
C ALA A 28 15.17 -1.27 7.94
N ASN A 29 15.68 -2.11 7.04
CA ASN A 29 16.99 -2.73 7.17
C ASN A 29 18.17 -1.75 6.91
N GLY A 30 17.89 -0.55 6.38
CA GLY A 30 18.91 0.45 6.03
C GLY A 30 19.68 0.15 4.74
N THR A 31 19.27 -0.88 3.99
CA THR A 31 19.89 -1.30 2.72
C THR A 31 19.44 -0.45 1.53
N LEU A 32 18.26 0.18 1.63
CA LEU A 32 17.70 1.06 0.60
C LEU A 32 17.34 2.41 1.23
N ARG A 33 17.72 3.53 0.60
CA ARG A 33 17.19 4.86 0.96
C ARG A 33 16.20 5.31 -0.09
N LEU A 34 15.15 6.00 0.33
CA LEU A 34 14.13 6.54 -0.60
C LEU A 34 14.76 7.45 -1.68
N THR A 35 15.83 8.17 -1.33
CA THR A 35 16.58 9.06 -2.23
C THR A 35 17.35 8.32 -3.32
N ASP A 36 17.59 7.01 -3.17
CA ASP A 36 18.26 6.18 -4.18
C ASP A 36 17.31 5.78 -5.31
N LEU A 37 15.98 5.96 -5.13
CA LEU A 37 14.99 5.69 -6.16
C LEU A 37 14.81 6.90 -7.10
N PRO A 38 14.47 6.67 -8.39
CA PRO A 38 14.14 7.75 -9.30
C PRO A 38 12.92 8.55 -8.81
N VAL A 39 12.88 9.85 -9.12
CA VAL A 39 11.84 10.79 -8.64
C VAL A 39 10.43 10.27 -8.88
N GLN A 40 10.19 9.63 -10.03
CA GLN A 40 8.89 9.02 -10.37
C GLN A 40 8.50 7.90 -9.40
N ALA A 41 9.45 7.07 -8.96
CA ALA A 41 9.21 6.00 -8.00
C ALA A 41 8.97 6.56 -6.59
N GLN A 42 9.71 7.61 -6.19
CA GLN A 42 9.47 8.30 -4.91
C GLN A 42 8.05 8.88 -4.82
N GLN A 43 7.59 9.54 -5.90
CA GLN A 43 6.24 10.10 -5.99
C GLN A 43 5.17 9.01 -5.91
N LYS A 44 5.33 7.91 -6.66
CA LYS A 44 4.39 6.78 -6.65
C LYS A 44 4.32 6.10 -5.28
N LEU A 45 5.45 5.88 -4.62
CA LEU A 45 5.50 5.33 -3.26
C LEU A 45 4.80 6.23 -2.26
N THR A 46 5.06 7.54 -2.32
CA THR A 46 4.41 8.52 -1.42
C THR A 46 2.90 8.54 -1.60
N GLN A 47 2.42 8.60 -2.85
CA GLN A 47 0.98 8.58 -3.16
C GLN A 47 0.31 7.29 -2.67
N ARG A 48 0.99 6.15 -2.84
CA ARG A 48 0.45 4.85 -2.46
C ARG A 48 0.38 4.69 -0.93
N LYS A 49 1.44 5.10 -0.22
CA LYS A 49 1.44 5.12 1.25
C LYS A 49 0.35 6.02 1.82
N GLN A 50 0.13 7.20 1.23
CA GLN A 50 -0.98 8.09 1.62
C GLN A 50 -2.34 7.43 1.40
N HIS A 51 -2.51 6.71 0.29
CA HIS A 51 -3.76 6.00 0.02
C HIS A 51 -3.99 4.86 1.01
N CYS A 52 -2.95 4.07 1.30
CA CYS A 52 -2.99 2.99 2.28
C CYS A 52 -3.29 3.52 3.70
N ALA A 53 -2.63 4.61 4.12
CA ALA A 53 -2.87 5.24 5.42
C ALA A 53 -4.32 5.75 5.57
N ARG A 54 -4.91 6.34 4.52
CA ARG A 54 -6.32 6.80 4.56
C ARG A 54 -7.32 5.66 4.63
N LEU A 55 -7.01 4.52 4.00
CA LEU A 55 -7.81 3.31 4.09
C LEU A 55 -7.72 2.68 5.48
N ALA A 56 -6.52 2.66 6.08
CA ALA A 56 -6.30 2.19 7.44
C ALA A 56 -7.02 3.08 8.47
N GLU A 57 -6.94 4.42 8.35
CA GLU A 57 -7.65 5.38 9.20
C GLU A 57 -9.18 5.20 9.14
N HIS A 58 -9.73 4.99 7.94
CA HIS A 58 -11.16 4.68 7.80
C HIS A 58 -11.56 3.34 8.43
N LEU A 59 -10.66 2.36 8.42
CA LEU A 59 -10.92 1.07 9.08
C LEU A 59 -10.85 1.19 10.60
N ASP A 60 -9.89 1.97 11.11
CA ASP A 60 -9.69 2.27 12.54
C ASP A 60 -10.90 3.03 13.12
N LEU A 61 -11.43 4.00 12.38
CA LEU A 61 -12.65 4.73 12.74
C LEU A 61 -13.91 3.84 12.82
N LEU A 62 -13.97 2.76 12.06
CA LEU A 62 -15.09 1.81 12.11
C LEU A 62 -14.96 0.81 13.26
N ASP A 63 -13.74 0.52 13.72
CA ASP A 63 -13.48 -0.39 14.86
C ASP A 63 -13.83 0.27 16.21
N ASP A 64 -13.77 1.60 16.29
CA ASP A 64 -14.11 2.38 17.50
C ASP A 64 -15.63 2.48 17.75
N GLU A 65 -16.48 2.22 16.72
CA GLU A 65 -17.95 2.29 16.81
C GLU A 65 -18.64 0.99 17.28
N ASP A 66 -17.90 -0.10 17.52
CA ASP A 66 -18.44 -1.38 18.05
C ASP A 66 -18.16 -1.57 19.56
N GLY A 67 -17.69 -0.52 20.25
CA GLY A 67 -17.23 -0.56 21.64
C GLY A 67 -18.22 -0.08 22.72
N GLN A 68 -19.46 0.30 22.40
CA GLN A 68 -20.42 0.80 23.42
C GLN A 68 -21.79 0.12 23.34
N VAL A 69 -21.86 -1.10 23.86
CA VAL A 69 -23.11 -1.67 24.37
C VAL A 69 -23.12 -1.49 25.89
N ILE A 70 -23.95 -0.53 26.31
CA ILE A 70 -24.42 -0.29 27.68
C ILE A 70 -24.93 -1.55 28.38
#